data_AF-A0A7S1WY71-F1
#
_entry.id   AF-A0A7S1WY71-F1
#
_cell.length_a   1.000
_cell.length_b   1.000
_cell.length_c   1.000
_cell.angle_alpha   90.00
_cell.angle_beta   90.00
_cell.angle_gamma   90.00
#
_symmetry.space_group_name_H-M   'P 1'
#
loop_
_entity.id
_entity.type
_entity.pdbx_description
1 polymer ?
#
loop_
_entity_poly.entity_id
_entity_poly.type
_entity_poly.pdbx_seq_one_letter_code
_entity_poly.pdbx_strand_id
1 'polypeptide(L)'
;STKLFHLWMHTAYDPQKNQAVASAETAEDPPAVVWRSDNAVGLQQEDSYCASFTRQELDGPHKTAKKGKKDDEVGALAEVRLILADPTPDEVTAVQLQPKKRLTQRREEEAWKRNVEAQVEERRRTRRPRGNTSAELMNDYDDLEHDTDHDEILMSLCRGYLVRDMDSCFSKPKTRLCELFTSGRLHIFGGDGVFLDTFQTLVVDLTEDNVLVEASEPDDPPNAWRVRNPHRKCWELLQAKDPSEAARWGQGFADAVRLGRAYGDPLTVFVSFFWKLNSNRDSLPIPGSFEIEDWRVRLFVLRADGNMLVFSQKTRSEEIFCNFREPGVELETLPTRWRGMGHIVLFQVVLSNPDSSRRTLAASQEEFEDFAMKVASFKRFGTVPWH
;
A
#
# COMPACT_ATOMS: atom_id res chain seq x y z
N SER A 1 -9.81 -38.86 6.52
CA SER A 1 -9.02 -37.61 6.51
C SER A 1 -9.97 -36.43 6.63
N THR A 2 -9.99 -35.75 7.77
CA THR A 2 -10.81 -34.56 7.99
C THR A 2 -10.21 -33.41 7.18
N LYS A 3 -10.89 -33.00 6.11
CA LYS A 3 -10.53 -31.78 5.37
C LYS A 3 -11.33 -30.63 5.98
N LEU A 4 -10.63 -29.66 6.56
CA LEU A 4 -11.22 -28.40 6.99
C LEU A 4 -11.36 -27.51 5.76
N PHE A 5 -12.59 -27.06 5.49
CA PHE A 5 -12.85 -26.05 4.46
C PHE A 5 -13.11 -24.72 5.16
N HIS A 6 -12.40 -23.68 4.74
CA HIS A 6 -12.75 -22.30 5.09
C HIS A 6 -13.56 -21.73 3.94
N LEU A 7 -14.80 -21.34 4.22
CA LEU A 7 -15.68 -20.68 3.27
C LEU A 7 -15.80 -19.20 3.64
N TRP A 8 -15.50 -18.32 2.70
CA TRP A 8 -15.77 -16.89 2.80
C TRP A 8 -16.92 -16.55 1.86
N MET A 9 -18.06 -16.16 2.40
CA MET A 9 -19.21 -15.71 1.62
C MET A 9 -19.28 -14.18 1.63
N HIS A 10 -19.21 -13.58 0.45
CA HIS A 10 -19.57 -12.16 0.28
C HIS A 10 -21.05 -12.09 -0.09
N THR A 11 -21.89 -11.59 0.81
CA THR A 11 -23.27 -11.23 0.47
C THR A 11 -23.24 -9.85 -0.18
N ALA A 12 -23.26 -9.81 -1.51
CA ALA A 12 -23.57 -8.57 -2.22
C ALA A 12 -25.03 -8.22 -1.93
N TYR A 13 -25.26 -7.35 -0.94
CA TYR A 13 -26.60 -6.90 -0.57
C TYR A 13 -27.15 -5.95 -1.64
N ASP A 14 -28.09 -6.45 -2.45
CA ASP A 14 -28.91 -5.63 -3.34
C ASP A 14 -30.25 -5.30 -2.64
N PRO A 15 -30.46 -4.05 -2.18
CA PRO A 15 -31.67 -3.67 -1.45
C PRO A 15 -32.96 -3.72 -2.29
N GLN A 16 -32.90 -3.93 -3.60
CA GLN A 16 -34.09 -3.89 -4.47
C GLN A 16 -34.84 -5.22 -4.61
N LYS A 17 -34.33 -6.34 -4.09
CA LYS A 17 -34.89 -7.68 -4.39
C LYS A 17 -35.69 -8.40 -3.30
N ASN A 18 -35.80 -7.88 -2.08
CA ASN A 18 -36.55 -8.58 -1.01
C ASN A 18 -37.84 -7.84 -0.63
N GLN A 19 -38.90 -8.07 -1.40
CA GLN A 19 -40.28 -8.03 -0.91
C GLN A 19 -40.85 -9.45 -0.98
N ALA A 20 -41.50 -9.87 0.10
CA ALA A 20 -42.02 -11.22 0.42
C ALA A 20 -40.88 -12.18 0.84
N VAL A 21 -40.83 -12.66 2.07
CA VAL A 21 -41.76 -13.60 2.70
C VAL A 21 -41.65 -13.40 4.22
N ALA A 22 -42.78 -13.35 4.90
CA ALA A 22 -42.86 -13.39 6.36
C ALA A 22 -43.60 -14.67 6.75
N SER A 23 -43.07 -15.38 7.74
CA SER A 23 -43.76 -16.05 8.87
C SER A 23 -42.99 -17.29 9.30
N ALA A 24 -42.31 -17.22 10.45
CA ALA A 24 -42.07 -18.38 11.31
C ALA A 24 -41.91 -17.88 12.75
N GLU A 25 -42.51 -18.62 13.67
CA GLU A 25 -42.79 -18.28 15.05
C GLU A 25 -41.54 -18.13 15.92
N THR A 26 -41.64 -17.20 16.87
CA THR A 26 -40.72 -16.90 17.96
C THR A 26 -40.34 -18.13 18.78
N ALA A 27 -39.03 -18.39 18.92
CA ALA A 27 -38.46 -19.25 19.94
C ALA A 27 -37.52 -18.44 20.85
N GLU A 28 -37.58 -18.75 22.15
CA GLU A 28 -36.83 -18.10 23.23
C GLU A 28 -35.31 -18.34 23.11
N ASP A 29 -34.56 -17.28 23.43
CA ASP A 29 -33.09 -17.09 23.51
C ASP A 29 -32.21 -17.72 22.41
N PRO A 30 -31.49 -16.93 21.60
CA PRO A 30 -30.68 -17.50 20.52
C PRO A 30 -29.42 -18.18 21.08
N PRO A 31 -29.18 -19.48 20.82
CA PRO A 31 -27.87 -20.06 21.05
C PRO A 31 -26.90 -19.61 19.96
N ALA A 32 -25.60 -19.62 20.28
CA ALA A 32 -24.51 -19.44 19.33
C ALA A 32 -24.70 -20.28 18.06
N VAL A 33 -24.31 -19.74 16.90
CA VAL A 33 -24.36 -20.35 15.56
C VAL A 33 -24.23 -21.88 15.60
N VAL A 34 -25.33 -22.59 15.36
CA VAL A 34 -25.34 -24.06 15.29
C VAL A 34 -25.41 -24.48 13.83
N TRP A 35 -24.32 -25.06 13.32
CA TRP A 35 -24.33 -25.76 12.04
C TRP A 35 -25.11 -27.06 12.20
N ARG A 36 -26.27 -27.20 11.55
CA ARG A 36 -26.99 -28.47 11.46
C ARG A 36 -26.82 -29.07 10.06
N SER A 37 -26.48 -30.36 10.05
CA SER A 37 -26.60 -31.20 8.87
C SER A 37 -27.99 -31.81 8.90
N ASP A 38 -28.83 -31.41 7.94
CA ASP A 38 -30.15 -32.02 7.76
C ASP A 38 -30.00 -33.31 6.95
N ASN A 39 -29.41 -34.33 7.57
CA ASN A 39 -29.54 -35.69 7.07
C ASN A 39 -30.90 -36.26 7.50
N ALA A 40 -31.96 -35.63 7.00
CA ALA A 40 -33.31 -36.15 7.11
C ALA A 40 -33.47 -37.31 6.12
N VAL A 41 -33.43 -38.51 6.69
CA VAL A 41 -33.90 -39.80 6.17
C VAL A 41 -34.66 -39.73 4.84
N GLY A 42 -34.02 -40.13 3.74
CA GLY A 42 -34.72 -40.70 2.58
C GLY A 42 -34.65 -39.98 1.23
N LEU A 43 -33.88 -38.88 1.08
CA LEU A 43 -33.67 -38.24 -0.23
C LEU A 43 -32.19 -38.21 -0.60
N GLN A 44 -31.91 -38.39 -1.89
CA GLN A 44 -30.58 -38.62 -2.45
C GLN A 44 -29.58 -37.50 -2.08
N GLN A 45 -28.63 -37.86 -1.22
CA GLN A 45 -27.22 -37.45 -1.14
C GLN A 45 -26.82 -36.10 -1.75
N GLU A 46 -27.45 -35.01 -1.32
CA GLU A 46 -26.84 -33.69 -1.32
C GLU A 46 -26.56 -33.31 0.14
N ASP A 47 -25.28 -33.20 0.51
CA ASP A 47 -24.90 -32.71 1.83
C ASP A 47 -25.27 -31.23 1.90
N SER A 48 -26.45 -30.94 2.45
CA SER A 48 -26.92 -29.58 2.69
C SER A 48 -26.60 -29.17 4.13
N TYR A 49 -26.00 -27.99 4.26
CA TYR A 49 -25.69 -27.38 5.55
C TYR A 49 -26.52 -26.11 5.69
N CYS A 50 -27.30 -26.02 6.75
CA CYS A 50 -28.09 -24.84 7.06
C CYS A 50 -27.44 -24.05 8.19
N ALA A 51 -27.35 -22.73 8.01
CA ALA A 51 -26.98 -21.78 9.05
C ALA A 51 -28.02 -20.66 9.08
N SER A 52 -28.52 -20.37 10.27
CA SER A 52 -29.43 -19.26 10.50
C SER A 52 -28.67 -18.13 11.17
N PHE A 53 -28.82 -16.92 10.64
CA PHE A 53 -28.15 -15.73 11.14
C PHE A 53 -29.19 -14.73 11.64
N THR A 54 -28.92 -14.14 12.79
CA THR A 54 -29.57 -12.93 13.22
C THR A 54 -29.01 -11.74 12.43
N ARG A 55 -29.80 -10.68 12.28
CA ARG A 55 -29.39 -9.49 11.52
C ARG A 55 -28.13 -8.80 12.07
N GLN A 56 -27.81 -9.01 13.34
CA GLN A 56 -26.62 -8.46 13.99
C GLN A 56 -25.34 -9.23 13.65
N GLU A 57 -25.45 -10.47 13.16
CA GLU A 57 -24.33 -11.33 12.76
C GLU A 57 -23.96 -11.18 11.28
N LEU A 58 -24.73 -10.39 10.52
CA LEU A 58 -24.49 -10.13 9.10
C LEU A 58 -23.85 -8.76 8.91
N ASP A 59 -22.68 -8.72 8.26
CA ASP A 59 -22.04 -7.47 7.84
C ASP A 59 -22.85 -6.79 6.72
N GLY A 60 -23.16 -5.51 6.90
CA GLY A 60 -23.86 -4.69 5.92
C GLY A 60 -24.26 -3.31 6.45
N PRO A 61 -24.71 -2.37 5.59
CA PRO A 61 -25.09 -1.03 6.03
C PRO A 61 -26.30 -1.08 6.97
N HIS A 62 -26.03 -1.05 8.28
CA HIS A 62 -27.06 -0.87 9.29
C HIS A 62 -27.68 0.50 9.07
N LYS A 63 -28.94 0.54 8.62
CA LYS A 63 -29.70 1.80 8.60
C LYS A 63 -29.78 2.27 10.05
N THR A 64 -28.93 3.22 10.44
CA THR A 64 -29.05 3.93 11.70
C THR A 64 -30.47 4.46 11.78
N ALA A 65 -31.25 3.95 12.72
CA ALA A 65 -32.60 4.40 12.96
C ALA A 65 -32.58 5.92 13.11
N LYS A 66 -33.28 6.64 12.23
CA LYS A 66 -33.53 8.06 12.44
C LYS A 66 -34.23 8.20 13.79
N LYS A 67 -33.59 8.90 14.73
CA LYS A 67 -34.15 9.24 16.06
C LYS A 67 -35.61 9.66 15.89
N GLY A 68 -36.54 8.81 16.37
CA GLY A 68 -37.95 9.18 16.50
C GLY A 68 -38.99 8.21 15.91
N LYS A 69 -38.61 7.11 15.24
CA LYS A 69 -39.58 6.04 14.95
C LYS A 69 -39.37 4.87 15.90
N LYS A 70 -40.40 4.56 16.69
CA LYS A 70 -40.53 3.30 17.43
C LYS A 70 -40.30 2.16 16.44
N ASP A 71 -39.36 1.29 16.77
CA ASP A 71 -39.06 0.08 16.00
C ASP A 71 -40.33 -0.77 15.92
N ASP A 72 -40.82 -0.99 14.70
CA ASP A 72 -41.55 -2.22 14.41
C ASP A 72 -40.54 -3.36 14.59
N GLU A 73 -40.85 -4.32 15.46
CA GLU A 73 -40.06 -5.52 15.68
C GLU A 73 -39.82 -6.24 14.34
N VAL A 74 -38.62 -6.09 13.77
CA VAL A 74 -38.19 -6.88 12.62
C VAL A 74 -37.28 -7.99 13.12
N GLY A 75 -37.91 -9.03 13.65
CA GLY A 75 -37.32 -10.36 13.85
C GLY A 75 -37.21 -11.13 12.53
N ALA A 76 -36.51 -10.59 11.53
CA ALA A 76 -36.24 -11.33 10.30
C ALA A 76 -34.93 -12.11 10.44
N LEU A 77 -35.02 -13.36 10.90
CA LEU A 77 -33.97 -14.36 10.75
C LEU A 77 -33.69 -14.55 9.26
N ALA A 78 -32.41 -14.51 8.88
CA ALA A 78 -31.98 -14.85 7.53
C ALA A 78 -31.43 -16.29 7.55
N GLU A 79 -32.07 -17.20 6.82
CA GLU A 79 -31.61 -18.57 6.67
C GLU A 79 -30.75 -18.68 5.41
N VAL A 80 -29.50 -19.16 5.55
CA VAL A 80 -28.64 -19.50 4.43
C VAL A 80 -28.50 -21.02 4.35
N ARG A 81 -28.77 -21.57 3.17
CA ARG A 81 -28.51 -22.97 2.85
C ARG A 81 -27.35 -23.08 1.90
N LEU A 82 -26.34 -23.86 2.31
CA LEU A 82 -25.23 -24.26 1.47
C LEU A 82 -25.51 -25.66 0.94
N ILE A 83 -25.55 -25.79 -0.39
CA ILE A 83 -25.73 -27.07 -1.07
C ILE A 83 -24.39 -27.40 -1.72
N LEU A 84 -23.75 -28.47 -1.26
CA LEU A 84 -22.56 -29.01 -1.91
C LEU A 84 -23.03 -29.94 -3.03
N ALA A 85 -22.95 -29.45 -4.26
CA ALA A 85 -23.23 -30.25 -5.46
C ALA A 85 -21.92 -30.65 -6.14
N ASP A 86 -21.88 -31.89 -6.65
CA ASP A 86 -20.81 -32.30 -7.56
C ASP A 86 -20.87 -31.46 -8.84
N PRO A 87 -19.71 -31.02 -9.37
CA PRO A 87 -19.68 -30.18 -10.57
C PRO A 87 -20.30 -30.93 -11.74
N THR A 88 -21.18 -30.26 -12.48
CA THR A 88 -21.83 -30.85 -13.64
C THR A 88 -20.81 -31.15 -14.74
N PRO A 89 -21.05 -32.15 -15.62
CA PRO A 89 -20.16 -32.43 -16.74
C PRO A 89 -19.87 -31.21 -17.64
N ASP A 90 -20.85 -30.31 -17.76
CA ASP A 90 -20.72 -29.06 -18.52
C ASP A 90 -19.77 -28.06 -17.84
N GLU A 91 -19.83 -27.94 -16.52
CA GLU A 91 -18.91 -27.09 -15.74
C GLU A 91 -17.47 -27.61 -15.78
N VAL A 92 -17.29 -28.93 -15.64
CA VAL A 92 -15.97 -29.58 -15.79
C VAL A 92 -15.41 -29.32 -17.19
N THR A 93 -16.25 -29.43 -18.21
CA THR A 93 -15.86 -29.16 -19.61
C THR A 93 -15.53 -27.68 -19.83
N ALA A 94 -16.30 -26.76 -19.25
CA ALA A 94 -16.05 -25.33 -19.33
C ALA A 94 -14.71 -24.91 -18.69
N VAL A 95 -14.37 -25.49 -17.54
CA VAL A 95 -13.08 -25.27 -16.86
C VAL A 95 -11.92 -25.84 -17.67
N GLN A 96 -12.07 -27.02 -18.28
CA GLN A 96 -11.06 -27.61 -19.17
C GLN A 96 -10.87 -26.85 -20.49
N LEU A 97 -11.87 -26.08 -20.93
CA LEU A 97 -11.79 -25.21 -22.11
C LEU A 97 -11.13 -23.85 -21.83
N GLN A 98 -11.03 -23.41 -20.57
CA GLN A 98 -10.39 -22.13 -20.22
C GLN A 98 -8.91 -22.02 -20.63
N PRO A 99 -8.06 -23.05 -20.44
CA PRO A 99 -6.67 -22.99 -20.91
C PRO A 99 -6.56 -22.80 -22.42
N LYS A 100 -7.47 -23.43 -23.19
CA LYS A 100 -7.52 -23.25 -24.64
C LYS A 100 -7.96 -21.84 -25.02
N LYS A 101 -9.01 -21.30 -24.38
CA LYS A 101 -9.48 -19.93 -24.60
C LYS A 101 -8.40 -18.88 -24.26
N ARG A 102 -7.67 -19.06 -23.16
CA ARG A 102 -6.54 -18.19 -22.78
C ARG A 102 -5.40 -18.25 -23.80
N LEU A 103 -5.14 -19.42 -24.38
CA LEU A 103 -4.11 -19.57 -25.42
C LEU A 103 -4.52 -18.88 -26.73
N THR A 104 -5.81 -18.91 -27.08
CA THR A 104 -6.34 -18.20 -28.26
C THR A 104 -6.30 -16.69 -28.05
N GLN A 105 -6.75 -16.19 -26.89
CA GLN A 105 -6.66 -14.76 -26.53
C GLN A 105 -5.23 -14.24 -26.58
N ARG A 106 -4.27 -14.99 -26.02
CA ARG A 106 -2.85 -14.59 -26.06
C ARG A 106 -2.31 -14.49 -27.50
N ARG A 107 -2.75 -15.39 -28.39
CA ARG A 107 -2.39 -15.33 -29.82
C ARG A 107 -3.02 -14.15 -30.53
N GLU A 108 -4.26 -13.81 -30.20
CA GLU A 108 -4.96 -12.64 -30.75
C GLU A 108 -4.32 -11.32 -30.27
N GLU A 109 -3.94 -11.23 -29.00
CA GLU A 109 -3.19 -10.10 -28.43
C GLU A 109 -1.81 -9.93 -29.09
N GLU A 110 -1.06 -11.02 -29.29
CA GLU A 110 0.23 -10.96 -29.97
C GLU A 110 0.09 -10.54 -31.45
N ALA A 111 -0.96 -11.00 -32.13
CA ALA A 111 -1.26 -10.58 -33.51
C ALA A 111 -1.65 -9.10 -33.57
N TRP A 112 -2.46 -8.63 -32.61
CA TRP A 112 -2.82 -7.22 -32.50
C TRP A 112 -1.59 -6.34 -32.24
N LYS A 113 -0.72 -6.73 -31.30
CA LYS A 113 0.55 -6.00 -31.03
C LYS A 113 1.42 -5.87 -32.28
N ARG A 114 1.61 -6.96 -33.04
CA ARG A 114 2.38 -6.93 -34.29
C ARG A 114 1.75 -6.01 -35.35
N ASN A 115 0.43 -6.00 -35.45
CA ASN A 115 -0.27 -5.09 -36.37
C ASN A 115 -0.12 -3.62 -35.97
N VAL A 116 -0.19 -3.31 -34.67
CA VAL A 116 0.04 -1.96 -34.15
C VAL A 116 1.49 -1.52 -34.40
N GLU A 117 2.47 -2.37 -34.11
CA GLU A 117 3.89 -2.09 -34.38
C GLU A 117 4.15 -1.85 -35.87
N ALA A 118 3.57 -2.68 -36.75
CA ALA A 118 3.68 -2.50 -38.19
C ALA A 118 3.07 -1.16 -38.65
N GLN A 119 1.91 -0.78 -38.11
CA GLN A 119 1.28 0.52 -38.43
C GLN A 119 2.09 1.71 -37.90
N VAL A 120 2.69 1.60 -36.72
CA VAL A 120 3.56 2.65 -36.15
C VAL A 120 4.82 2.82 -37.01
N GLU A 121 5.44 1.73 -37.43
CA GLU A 121 6.64 1.75 -38.27
C GLU A 121 6.33 2.27 -39.69
N GLU A 122 5.19 1.91 -40.27
CA GLU A 122 4.74 2.45 -41.56
C GLU A 122 4.43 3.96 -41.48
N ARG A 123 3.83 4.43 -40.38
CA ARG A 123 3.64 5.86 -40.09
C ARG A 123 4.98 6.60 -39.90
N ARG A 124 5.99 5.96 -39.31
CA ARG A 124 7.36 6.51 -39.19
C ARG A 124 8.02 6.66 -40.56
N ARG A 125 7.85 5.69 -41.46
CA ARG A 125 8.44 5.73 -42.81
C ARG A 125 7.76 6.74 -43.74
N THR A 126 6.47 6.98 -43.56
CA THR A 126 5.67 7.88 -44.43
C THR A 126 5.60 9.33 -43.93
N ARG A 127 5.93 9.62 -42.66
CA ARG A 127 6.00 11.00 -42.14
C ARG A 127 7.25 11.74 -42.63
N ARG A 128 7.09 12.61 -43.63
CA ARG A 128 7.98 13.77 -43.81
C ARG A 128 7.80 14.72 -42.63
N PRO A 129 8.85 15.46 -42.19
CA PRO A 129 8.77 16.33 -41.03
C PRO A 129 7.87 17.52 -41.36
N ARG A 130 6.60 17.42 -40.97
CA ARG A 130 5.70 18.56 -40.82
C ARG A 130 5.13 18.51 -39.42
N GLY A 131 5.29 19.63 -38.72
CA GLY A 131 4.97 19.79 -37.32
C GLY A 131 3.50 19.53 -36.98
N ASN A 132 3.31 19.25 -35.69
CA ASN A 132 2.07 19.21 -34.94
C ASN A 132 1.00 18.20 -35.39
N THR A 133 0.90 17.12 -34.62
CA THR A 133 -0.32 16.73 -33.88
C THR A 133 -0.05 15.42 -33.14
N SER A 134 -0.05 15.50 -31.80
CA SER A 134 0.21 14.42 -30.83
C SER A 134 -0.98 14.26 -29.89
N ALA A 135 -2.21 14.23 -30.45
CA ALA A 135 -3.44 14.32 -29.65
C ALA A 135 -4.46 13.20 -29.93
N GLU A 136 -4.18 12.20 -30.77
CA GLU A 136 -5.20 11.23 -31.20
C GLU A 136 -4.85 9.75 -30.92
N LEU A 137 -3.99 9.46 -29.95
CA LEU A 137 -3.62 8.07 -29.62
C LEU A 137 -3.67 7.77 -28.10
N MET A 138 -4.44 8.56 -27.35
CA MET A 138 -4.35 8.61 -25.89
C MET A 138 -5.73 8.55 -25.18
N ASN A 139 -6.70 7.83 -25.74
CA ASN A 139 -8.07 7.79 -25.19
C ASN A 139 -8.59 6.41 -24.74
N ASP A 140 -7.76 5.35 -24.77
CA ASP A 140 -8.19 3.99 -24.37
C ASP A 140 -7.37 3.43 -23.18
N TYR A 141 -6.60 4.28 -22.49
CA TYR A 141 -5.69 3.88 -21.39
C TYR A 141 -6.19 4.25 -19.98
N ASP A 142 -7.46 4.67 -19.84
CA ASP A 142 -7.98 5.28 -18.60
C ASP A 142 -8.51 4.27 -17.55
N ASP A 143 -8.77 3.02 -17.92
CA ASP A 143 -9.43 2.04 -17.02
C ASP A 143 -8.45 1.18 -16.18
N LEU A 144 -7.12 1.36 -16.34
CA LEU A 144 -6.07 0.68 -15.55
C LEU A 144 -5.20 1.63 -14.72
N GLU A 145 -5.45 2.95 -14.76
CA GLU A 145 -4.64 3.95 -14.03
C GLU A 145 -4.78 3.86 -12.51
N HIS A 146 -5.88 3.29 -11.99
CA HIS A 146 -6.12 3.32 -10.55
C HIS A 146 -5.17 2.45 -9.71
N ASP A 147 -4.65 1.33 -10.23
CA ASP A 147 -3.79 0.46 -9.42
C ASP A 147 -2.32 0.94 -9.40
N THR A 148 -1.83 1.59 -10.48
CA THR A 148 -0.43 2.00 -10.58
C THR A 148 -0.13 3.26 -9.76
N ASP A 149 -1.08 4.19 -9.68
CA ASP A 149 -0.95 5.43 -8.91
C ASP A 149 -0.78 5.17 -7.41
N HIS A 150 -1.38 4.09 -6.92
CA HIS A 150 -1.39 3.75 -5.49
C HIS A 150 -0.01 3.28 -5.04
N ASP A 151 0.66 2.44 -5.83
CA ASP A 151 2.00 1.94 -5.53
C ASP A 151 3.04 3.06 -5.57
N GLU A 152 2.92 3.99 -6.54
CA GLU A 152 3.80 5.16 -6.61
C GLU A 152 3.65 6.08 -5.39
N ILE A 153 2.40 6.30 -4.93
CA ILE A 153 2.13 7.10 -3.72
C ILE A 153 2.72 6.42 -2.48
N LEU A 154 2.61 5.08 -2.39
CA LEU A 154 3.10 4.32 -1.25
C LEU A 154 4.63 4.35 -1.12
N MET A 155 5.33 4.48 -2.24
CA MET A 155 6.79 4.46 -2.31
C MET A 155 7.43 5.87 -2.33
N SER A 156 6.63 6.94 -2.39
CA SER A 156 7.12 8.32 -2.46
C SER A 156 7.15 9.00 -1.09
N LEU A 157 8.33 9.49 -0.67
CA LEU A 157 8.47 10.39 0.48
C LEU A 157 8.04 11.82 0.17
N CYS A 158 8.44 12.33 -1.00
CA CYS A 158 8.17 13.69 -1.43
C CYS A 158 8.01 13.74 -2.95
N ARG A 159 6.97 14.44 -3.41
CA ARG A 159 6.74 14.72 -4.83
C ARG A 159 6.37 16.19 -5.00
N GLY A 160 6.98 16.85 -5.98
CA GLY A 160 6.71 18.25 -6.26
C GLY A 160 7.69 18.88 -7.23
N TYR A 161 7.51 20.16 -7.51
CA TYR A 161 8.37 20.90 -8.41
C TYR A 161 9.43 21.68 -7.63
N LEU A 162 10.70 21.52 -8.01
CA LEU A 162 11.80 22.32 -7.49
C LEU A 162 12.41 23.16 -8.61
N VAL A 163 12.93 24.35 -8.26
CA VAL A 163 13.76 25.14 -9.16
C VAL A 163 15.17 24.56 -9.11
N ARG A 164 15.66 24.10 -10.25
CA ARG A 164 17.01 23.56 -10.41
C ARG A 164 17.90 24.58 -11.09
N ASP A 165 19.02 24.89 -10.46
CA ASP A 165 20.12 25.65 -11.04
C ASP A 165 21.36 24.76 -11.16
N MET A 166 22.05 24.83 -12.29
CA MET A 166 23.14 23.91 -12.64
C MET A 166 24.54 24.55 -12.47
N ASP A 167 24.63 25.72 -11.83
CA ASP A 167 25.87 26.49 -11.64
C ASP A 167 26.67 26.78 -12.94
N SER A 168 26.10 26.50 -14.11
CA SER A 168 26.74 26.80 -15.38
C SER A 168 26.47 28.25 -15.74
N CYS A 169 27.52 29.00 -16.10
CA CYS A 169 27.47 30.45 -16.34
C CYS A 169 26.44 30.90 -17.42
N PHE A 170 25.77 29.97 -18.10
CA PHE A 170 24.86 30.25 -19.21
C PHE A 170 23.48 29.60 -19.08
N SER A 171 23.23 28.76 -18.06
CA SER A 171 21.92 28.12 -17.88
C SER A 171 21.04 28.95 -16.95
N LYS A 172 19.86 29.35 -17.44
CA LYS A 172 18.82 29.88 -16.55
C LYS A 172 18.29 28.76 -15.63
N PRO A 173 17.96 29.05 -14.37
CA PRO A 173 17.28 28.10 -13.49
C PRO A 173 15.99 27.60 -14.13
N LYS A 174 15.67 26.32 -13.95
CA LYS A 174 14.47 25.70 -14.53
C LYS A 174 13.69 24.93 -13.49
N THR A 175 12.37 25.04 -13.54
CA THR A 175 11.49 24.20 -12.72
C THR A 175 11.48 22.77 -13.25
N ARG A 176 11.61 21.80 -12.34
CA ARG A 176 11.70 20.36 -12.63
C ARG A 176 10.80 19.60 -11.67
N LEU A 177 10.09 18.59 -12.18
CA LEU A 177 9.40 17.64 -11.31
C LEU A 177 10.46 16.80 -10.60
N CYS A 178 10.32 16.68 -9.29
CA CYS A 178 11.20 15.91 -8.44
C CYS A 178 10.39 14.91 -7.61
N GLU A 179 10.88 13.68 -7.52
CA GLU A 179 10.29 12.59 -6.75
C GLU A 179 11.36 11.93 -5.89
N LEU A 180 11.17 11.94 -4.57
CA LEU A 180 12.02 11.26 -3.62
C LEU A 180 11.32 10.01 -3.13
N PHE A 181 11.94 8.86 -3.36
CA PHE A 181 11.39 7.56 -3.00
C PHE A 181 11.87 7.11 -1.60
N THR A 182 11.16 6.15 -1.01
CA THR A 182 11.53 5.48 0.25
C THR A 182 12.86 4.73 0.16
N SER A 183 13.36 4.46 -1.05
CA SER A 183 14.72 3.97 -1.29
C SER A 183 15.81 5.02 -1.06
N GLY A 184 15.45 6.29 -0.80
CA GLY A 184 16.38 7.42 -0.70
C GLY A 184 16.84 7.98 -2.04
N ARG A 185 16.32 7.48 -3.15
CA ARG A 185 16.63 7.97 -4.50
C ARG A 185 15.75 9.16 -4.88
N LEU A 186 16.39 10.24 -5.30
CA LEU A 186 15.78 11.43 -5.83
C LEU A 186 15.80 11.39 -7.36
N HIS A 187 14.63 11.34 -7.97
CA HIS A 187 14.44 11.44 -9.42
C HIS A 187 14.12 12.89 -9.79
N ILE A 188 14.84 13.44 -10.75
CA ILE A 188 14.65 14.80 -11.27
C ILE A 188 14.35 14.71 -12.75
N PHE A 189 13.11 14.99 -13.13
CA PHE A 189 12.62 14.81 -14.49
C PHE A 189 12.82 16.06 -15.35
N GLY A 190 13.24 15.83 -16.60
CA GLY A 190 13.43 16.83 -17.65
C GLY A 190 14.89 17.05 -18.03
N GLY A 191 15.25 16.64 -19.26
CA GLY A 191 16.55 16.89 -19.88
C GLY A 191 16.72 18.34 -20.37
N ASP A 192 17.98 18.75 -20.57
CA ASP A 192 18.35 20.05 -21.12
C ASP A 192 18.69 19.89 -22.59
N GLY A 193 17.65 19.60 -23.37
CA GLY A 193 17.79 19.33 -24.80
C GLY A 193 18.59 20.41 -25.54
N VAL A 194 19.80 20.05 -25.96
CA VAL A 194 20.46 20.60 -27.17
C VAL A 194 21.33 19.54 -27.89
N PHE A 195 21.90 18.54 -27.22
CA PHE A 195 22.68 17.49 -27.90
C PHE A 195 22.40 16.10 -27.32
N LEU A 196 21.63 15.29 -28.06
CA LEU A 196 21.45 13.83 -27.86
C LEU A 196 21.12 13.40 -26.41
N ASP A 197 20.11 14.04 -25.82
CA ASP A 197 19.76 13.94 -24.40
C ASP A 197 18.78 12.78 -24.12
N THR A 198 19.29 11.55 -24.12
CA THR A 198 18.55 10.30 -23.85
C THR A 198 18.20 10.07 -22.37
N PHE A 199 18.61 10.95 -21.45
CA PHE A 199 18.27 10.83 -20.04
C PHE A 199 17.16 11.83 -19.68
N GLN A 200 15.92 11.37 -19.81
CA GLN A 200 14.74 12.14 -19.38
C GLN A 200 14.70 12.36 -17.87
N THR A 201 15.48 11.59 -17.09
CA THR A 201 15.47 11.63 -15.62
C THR A 201 16.88 11.52 -15.08
N LEU A 202 17.28 12.46 -14.22
CA LEU A 202 18.48 12.37 -13.39
C LEU A 202 18.11 11.66 -12.08
N VAL A 203 18.84 10.60 -11.72
CA VAL A 203 18.64 9.88 -10.46
C VAL A 203 19.82 10.15 -9.55
N VAL A 204 19.56 10.63 -8.34
CA VAL A 204 20.56 10.93 -7.31
C VAL A 204 20.27 10.06 -6.09
N ASP A 205 21.25 9.27 -5.65
CA ASP A 205 21.11 8.47 -4.43
C ASP A 205 21.50 9.29 -3.20
N LEU A 206 20.52 9.72 -2.40
CA LEU A 206 20.76 10.56 -1.23
C LEU A 206 21.20 9.75 0.00
N THR A 207 21.28 8.42 -0.12
CA THR A 207 21.81 7.56 0.95
C THR A 207 23.33 7.53 0.95
N GLU A 208 23.96 7.96 -0.14
CA GLU A 208 25.41 8.08 -0.25
C GLU A 208 25.95 9.31 0.51
N ASP A 209 27.14 9.15 1.09
CA ASP A 209 27.82 10.24 1.79
C ASP A 209 28.20 11.38 0.83
N ASN A 210 28.07 12.62 1.31
CA ASN A 210 28.45 13.84 0.59
C ASN A 210 27.72 14.04 -0.77
N VAL A 211 26.49 13.57 -0.88
CA VAL A 211 25.64 13.80 -2.08
C VAL A 211 24.65 14.96 -1.90
N LEU A 212 24.34 15.32 -0.65
CA LEU A 212 23.42 16.42 -0.32
C LEU A 212 24.00 17.29 0.79
N VAL A 213 23.91 18.61 0.63
CA VAL A 213 24.22 19.60 1.67
C VAL A 213 23.14 20.67 1.68
N GLU A 214 22.72 21.12 2.87
CA GLU A 214 21.88 22.32 2.97
C GLU A 214 22.65 23.52 2.42
N ALA A 215 21.99 24.33 1.59
CA ALA A 215 22.62 25.51 1.02
C ALA A 215 22.90 26.51 2.15
N SER A 216 24.18 26.76 2.43
CA SER A 216 24.64 27.52 3.59
C SER A 216 25.63 28.63 3.24
N GLU A 217 25.93 28.83 1.94
CA GLU A 217 26.76 29.94 1.51
C GLU A 217 26.00 31.27 1.65
N PRO A 218 26.69 32.40 1.87
CA PRO A 218 26.03 33.70 2.09
C PRO A 218 25.10 34.14 0.94
N ASP A 219 25.41 33.69 -0.28
CA ASP A 219 24.67 34.01 -1.50
C ASP A 219 23.62 32.93 -1.86
N ASP A 220 23.57 31.82 -1.11
CA ASP A 220 22.58 30.77 -1.37
C ASP A 220 21.17 31.28 -1.02
N PRO A 221 20.18 31.01 -1.90
CA PRO A 221 18.82 31.39 -1.60
C PRO A 221 18.27 30.56 -0.41
N PRO A 222 17.34 31.11 0.37
CA PRO A 222 16.67 30.34 1.39
C PRO A 222 15.90 29.17 0.76
N ASN A 223 15.65 28.12 1.53
CA ASN A 223 14.91 26.94 1.10
C ASN A 223 15.58 26.19 -0.06
N ALA A 224 16.90 26.13 -0.04
CA ALA A 224 17.68 25.47 -1.08
C ALA A 224 18.63 24.41 -0.51
N TRP A 225 18.95 23.45 -1.37
CA TRP A 225 19.86 22.35 -1.10
C TRP A 225 20.78 22.18 -2.30
N ARG A 226 22.04 21.85 -2.04
CA ARG A 226 22.98 21.45 -3.08
C ARG A 226 22.97 19.94 -3.18
N VAL A 227 22.71 19.42 -4.38
CA VAL A 227 22.79 18.00 -4.72
C VAL A 227 23.94 17.76 -5.68
N ARG A 228 24.68 16.67 -5.48
CA ARG A 228 25.79 16.32 -6.36
C ARG A 228 25.28 15.50 -7.54
N ASN A 229 25.46 16.01 -8.75
CA ASN A 229 25.11 15.26 -9.97
C ASN A 229 26.05 14.05 -10.13
N PRO A 230 25.55 12.80 -10.11
CA PRO A 230 26.40 11.62 -10.21
C PRO A 230 27.13 11.48 -11.54
N HIS A 231 26.61 12.05 -12.63
CA HIS A 231 27.22 11.99 -13.97
C HIS A 231 28.27 13.08 -14.18
N ARG A 232 27.93 14.34 -13.83
CA ARG A 232 28.81 15.50 -14.03
C ARG A 232 29.79 15.74 -12.88
N LYS A 233 29.55 15.12 -11.73
CA LYS A 233 30.31 15.29 -10.48
C LYS A 233 30.36 16.74 -9.94
N CYS A 234 29.49 17.60 -10.44
CA CYS A 234 29.30 18.98 -9.97
C CYS A 234 28.15 19.08 -8.97
N TRP A 235 28.16 20.15 -8.18
CA TRP A 235 27.02 20.54 -7.37
C TRP A 235 25.98 21.24 -8.24
N GLU A 236 24.72 21.02 -7.92
CA GLU A 236 23.56 21.69 -8.51
C GLU A 236 22.65 22.13 -7.37
N LEU A 237 22.02 23.28 -7.52
CA LEU A 237 21.14 23.84 -6.52
C LEU A 237 19.70 23.44 -6.81
N LEU A 238 19.00 22.94 -5.80
CA LEU A 238 17.55 22.71 -5.82
C LEU A 238 16.90 23.66 -4.81
N GLN A 239 15.86 24.38 -5.24
CA GLN A 239 15.17 25.35 -4.41
C GLN A 239 13.66 25.13 -4.44
N ALA A 240 13.04 25.12 -3.25
CA ALA A 240 11.59 25.14 -3.12
C ALA A 240 11.04 26.58 -3.25
N LYS A 241 9.85 26.74 -3.85
CA LYS A 241 9.29 28.07 -4.11
C LYS A 241 8.78 28.75 -2.84
N ASP A 242 8.29 27.97 -1.88
CA ASP A 242 7.75 28.47 -0.63
C ASP A 242 8.28 27.70 0.60
N PRO A 243 8.21 28.29 1.80
CA PRO A 243 8.72 27.67 3.01
C PRO A 243 8.01 26.38 3.43
N SER A 244 6.74 26.19 3.05
CA SER A 244 5.98 24.99 3.44
C SER A 244 6.41 23.77 2.62
N GLU A 245 6.58 23.95 1.31
CA GLU A 245 7.22 22.96 0.44
C GLU A 245 8.64 22.69 0.91
N ALA A 246 9.36 23.75 1.30
CA ALA A 246 10.72 23.62 1.76
C ALA A 246 10.85 22.76 3.01
N ALA A 247 9.96 22.95 3.98
CA ALA A 247 9.91 22.14 5.20
C ALA A 247 9.62 20.66 4.89
N ARG A 248 8.74 20.38 3.92
CA ARG A 248 8.41 19.02 3.48
C ARG A 248 9.62 18.37 2.80
N TRP A 249 10.25 19.05 1.85
CA TRP A 249 11.44 18.55 1.14
C TRP A 249 12.62 18.36 2.08
N GLY A 250 12.90 19.33 2.95
CA GLY A 250 13.95 19.23 3.96
C GLY A 250 13.76 18.02 4.88
N GLN A 251 12.52 17.70 5.26
CA GLN A 251 12.22 16.49 6.01
C GLN A 251 12.50 15.21 5.20
N GLY A 252 12.02 15.13 3.97
CA GLY A 252 12.26 13.98 3.10
C GLY A 252 13.76 13.74 2.87
N PHE A 253 14.51 14.80 2.58
CA PHE A 253 15.96 14.75 2.43
C PHE A 253 16.67 14.32 3.71
N ALA A 254 16.28 14.86 4.87
CA ALA A 254 16.85 14.44 6.13
C ALA A 254 16.59 12.95 6.42
N ASP A 255 15.41 12.43 6.05
CA ASP A 255 15.08 11.01 6.22
C ASP A 255 15.86 10.12 5.24
N ALA A 256 16.09 10.55 3.99
CA ALA A 256 16.94 9.83 3.05
C ALA A 256 18.41 9.76 3.48
N VAL A 257 18.95 10.86 4.04
CA VAL A 257 20.31 10.87 4.62
C VAL A 257 20.38 9.96 5.86
N ARG A 258 19.35 9.95 6.71
CA ARG A 258 19.28 9.04 7.86
C ARG A 258 19.21 7.58 7.43
N LEU A 259 18.47 7.28 6.35
CA LEU A 259 18.42 5.94 5.76
C LEU A 259 19.84 5.47 5.39
N GLY A 260 20.63 6.31 4.70
CA GLY A 260 22.03 6.02 4.38
C GLY A 260 22.90 5.76 5.61
N ARG A 261 22.79 6.62 6.63
CA ARG A 261 23.50 6.43 7.91
C ARG A 261 23.11 5.12 8.61
N ALA A 262 21.83 4.78 8.59
CA ALA A 262 21.33 3.53 9.18
C ALA A 262 21.87 2.31 8.44
N TYR A 263 21.97 2.33 7.10
CA TYR A 263 22.62 1.27 6.33
C TYR A 263 24.12 1.12 6.67
N GLY A 264 24.79 2.22 7.00
CA GLY A 264 26.20 2.21 7.40
C GLY A 264 26.47 1.85 8.86
N ASP A 265 25.46 1.90 9.75
CA ASP A 265 25.63 1.60 11.18
C ASP A 265 25.71 0.07 11.39
N PRO A 266 26.84 -0.47 11.91
CA PRO A 266 26.98 -1.91 12.17
C PRO A 266 26.01 -2.44 13.23
N LEU A 267 25.36 -1.58 14.01
CA LEU A 267 24.35 -1.95 15.00
C LEU A 267 22.94 -2.00 14.41
N THR A 268 22.72 -1.57 13.17
CA THR A 268 21.44 -1.69 12.49
C THR A 268 21.23 -3.12 12.01
N VAL A 269 20.09 -3.72 12.38
CA VAL A 269 19.68 -5.06 11.95
C VAL A 269 18.63 -4.99 10.83
N PHE A 270 17.82 -3.94 10.84
CA PHE A 270 16.83 -3.69 9.81
C PHE A 270 16.52 -2.19 9.73
N VAL A 271 16.28 -1.70 8.52
CA VAL A 271 15.84 -0.33 8.28
C VAL A 271 14.88 -0.31 7.09
N SER A 272 13.75 0.38 7.25
CA SER A 272 12.76 0.58 6.19
C SER A 272 11.82 1.74 6.57
N PHE A 273 11.05 2.21 5.60
CA PHE A 273 9.95 3.14 5.82
C PHE A 273 8.65 2.38 6.01
N PHE A 274 7.95 2.65 7.12
CA PHE A 274 6.60 2.13 7.33
C PHE A 274 5.59 3.28 7.35
N TRP A 275 4.37 2.97 6.92
CA TRP A 275 3.22 3.83 7.13
C TRP A 275 2.74 3.66 8.57
N LYS A 276 2.83 4.73 9.36
CA LYS A 276 2.33 4.75 10.74
C LYS A 276 0.96 5.42 10.78
N LEU A 277 -0.02 4.77 11.40
CA LEU A 277 -1.33 5.36 11.66
C LEU A 277 -1.19 6.53 12.65
N ASN A 278 -1.86 7.64 12.37
CA ASN A 278 -1.82 8.80 13.26
C ASN A 278 -2.42 8.49 14.63
N SER A 279 -1.78 8.97 15.70
CA SER A 279 -2.18 8.64 17.07
C SER A 279 -3.55 9.14 17.49
N ASN A 280 -4.14 10.11 16.78
CA ASN A 280 -5.53 10.52 16.98
C ASN A 280 -6.55 9.47 16.50
N ARG A 281 -6.09 8.44 15.76
CA ARG A 281 -6.89 7.32 15.27
C ARG A 281 -6.61 6.00 16.00
N ASP A 282 -5.60 5.93 16.88
CA ASP A 282 -5.20 4.68 17.56
C ASP A 282 -6.33 4.08 18.43
N SER A 283 -7.31 4.88 18.85
CA SER A 283 -8.49 4.44 19.61
C SER A 283 -9.71 4.09 18.76
N LEU A 284 -9.64 4.30 17.45
CA LEU A 284 -10.72 4.02 16.51
C LEU A 284 -10.48 2.68 15.79
N PRO A 285 -11.55 2.04 15.26
CA PRO A 285 -11.38 0.91 14.36
C PRO A 285 -10.48 1.29 13.17
N ILE A 286 -9.63 0.35 12.77
CA ILE A 286 -8.70 0.55 11.66
C ILE A 286 -9.51 0.75 10.38
N PRO A 287 -9.25 1.81 9.60
CA PRO A 287 -9.96 2.04 8.35
C PRO A 287 -9.83 0.86 7.38
N GLY A 288 -10.95 0.47 6.76
CA GLY A 288 -10.96 -0.55 5.71
C GLY A 288 -10.36 -0.09 4.38
N SER A 289 -10.07 1.21 4.25
CA SER A 289 -9.46 1.85 3.08
C SER A 289 -8.27 2.71 3.50
N PHE A 290 -7.32 2.89 2.58
CA PHE A 290 -6.20 3.80 2.77
C PHE A 290 -6.63 5.24 2.51
N GLU A 291 -6.46 6.11 3.50
CA GLU A 291 -6.60 7.57 3.37
C GLU A 291 -5.27 8.22 3.76
N ILE A 292 -4.61 8.91 2.84
CA ILE A 292 -3.26 9.46 3.04
C ILE A 292 -3.20 10.41 4.24
N GLU A 293 -4.31 11.04 4.60
CA GLU A 293 -4.45 11.94 5.75
C GLU A 293 -4.27 11.21 7.08
N ASP A 294 -4.66 9.95 7.16
CA ASP A 294 -4.62 9.12 8.37
C ASP A 294 -3.26 8.46 8.60
N TRP A 295 -2.44 8.33 7.56
CA TRP A 295 -1.17 7.62 7.60
C TRP A 295 0.03 8.54 7.37
N ARG A 296 1.16 8.21 7.99
CA ARG A 296 2.41 8.96 7.83
C ARG A 296 3.56 8.00 7.57
N VAL A 297 4.24 8.17 6.46
CA VAL A 297 5.50 7.47 6.18
C VAL A 297 6.55 7.91 7.20
N ARG A 298 7.22 6.96 7.84
CA ARG A 298 8.28 7.19 8.80
C ARG A 298 9.39 6.18 8.62
N LEU A 299 10.64 6.64 8.75
CA LEU A 299 11.81 5.78 8.80
C LEU A 299 11.86 5.06 10.15
N PHE A 300 11.98 3.74 10.12
CA PHE A 300 12.18 2.90 11.28
C PHE A 300 13.53 2.19 11.19
N VAL A 301 14.28 2.22 12.29
CA VAL A 301 15.59 1.58 12.41
C VAL A 301 15.54 0.59 13.57
N LEU A 302 15.62 -0.70 13.29
CA LEU A 302 15.72 -1.75 14.29
C LEU A 302 17.19 -2.05 14.54
N ARG A 303 17.63 -1.85 15.78
CA ARG A 303 19.01 -2.07 16.20
C ARG A 303 19.22 -3.44 16.84
N ALA A 304 20.48 -3.86 16.93
CA ALA A 304 20.88 -5.14 17.50
C ALA A 304 20.52 -5.30 18.97
N ASP A 305 20.34 -4.21 19.72
CA ASP A 305 19.86 -4.20 21.09
C ASP A 305 18.33 -4.41 21.20
N GLY A 306 17.63 -4.56 20.08
CA GLY A 306 16.18 -4.75 19.99
C GLY A 306 15.37 -3.45 20.02
N ASN A 307 16.02 -2.29 20.18
CA ASN A 307 15.34 -1.01 20.08
C ASN A 307 14.95 -0.73 18.63
N MET A 308 13.67 -0.45 18.42
CA MET A 308 13.15 0.09 17.17
C MET A 308 13.05 1.60 17.35
N LEU A 309 13.84 2.34 16.59
CA LEU A 309 13.88 3.80 16.61
C LEU A 309 12.98 4.35 15.51
N VAL A 310 12.36 5.49 15.79
CA VAL A 310 11.64 6.30 14.79
C VAL A 310 12.12 7.74 14.90
N PHE A 311 12.37 8.39 13.77
CA PHE A 311 12.68 9.81 13.80
C PHE A 311 11.40 10.64 14.00
N SER A 312 11.43 11.53 14.98
CA SER A 312 10.34 12.45 15.27
C SER A 312 10.72 13.86 14.88
N GLN A 313 10.01 14.40 13.89
CA GLN A 313 10.20 15.78 13.45
C GLN A 313 9.91 16.79 14.56
N LYS A 314 8.95 16.48 15.46
CA LYS A 314 8.53 17.39 16.54
C LYS A 314 9.66 17.66 17.52
N THR A 315 10.39 16.60 17.88
CA THR A 315 11.50 16.65 18.84
C THR A 315 12.85 16.83 18.14
N ARG A 316 12.88 16.68 16.81
CA ARG A 316 14.10 16.64 15.98
C ARG A 316 15.12 15.60 16.48
N SER A 317 14.62 14.52 17.08
CA SER A 317 15.44 13.46 17.65
C SER A 317 14.90 12.08 17.28
N GLU A 318 15.76 11.08 17.40
CA GLU A 318 15.36 9.69 17.37
C GLU A 318 14.65 9.35 18.68
N GLU A 319 13.46 8.77 18.57
CA GLU A 319 12.66 8.30 19.69
C GLU A 319 12.62 6.78 19.67
N ILE A 320 12.73 6.16 20.84
CA ILE A 320 12.51 4.71 20.96
C ILE A 320 11.02 4.46 20.74
N PHE A 321 10.69 3.81 19.63
CA PHE A 321 9.33 3.42 19.30
C PHE A 321 8.87 2.26 20.17
N CYS A 322 9.70 1.23 20.30
CA CYS A 322 9.53 0.09 21.19
C CYS A 322 10.87 -0.65 21.36
N ASN A 323 10.92 -1.61 22.28
CA ASN A 323 12.03 -2.55 22.40
C ASN A 323 11.51 -3.99 22.31
N PHE A 324 11.88 -4.72 21.25
CA PHE A 324 11.41 -6.09 21.04
C PHE A 324 12.05 -7.13 21.96
N ARG A 325 13.08 -6.77 22.73
CA ARG A 325 13.60 -7.62 23.81
C ARG A 325 12.79 -7.50 25.09
N GLU A 326 11.97 -6.45 25.25
CA GLU A 326 11.13 -6.32 26.43
C GLU A 326 10.06 -7.43 26.48
N PRO A 327 9.85 -8.06 27.65
CA PRO A 327 8.76 -9.01 27.85
C PRO A 327 7.42 -8.33 27.61
N GLY A 328 6.55 -8.95 26.80
CA GLY A 328 5.23 -8.44 26.48
C GLY A 328 5.17 -7.40 25.36
N VAL A 329 6.28 -7.12 24.66
CA VAL A 329 6.24 -6.40 23.38
C VAL A 329 6.06 -7.43 22.27
N GLU A 330 4.96 -7.35 21.55
CA GLU A 330 4.57 -8.34 20.53
C GLU A 330 4.30 -7.67 19.17
N LEU A 331 4.47 -8.47 18.11
CA LEU A 331 4.17 -8.09 16.74
C LEU A 331 3.00 -8.93 16.25
N GLU A 332 1.89 -8.30 15.90
CA GLU A 332 0.65 -8.96 15.47
C GLU A 332 0.28 -8.51 14.05
N THR A 333 0.06 -9.44 13.13
CA THR A 333 -0.49 -9.13 11.81
C THR A 333 -2.00 -8.99 11.89
N LEU A 334 -2.54 -7.95 11.27
CA LEU A 334 -3.98 -7.72 11.22
C LEU A 334 -4.62 -8.47 10.06
N PRO A 335 -5.82 -9.05 10.23
CA PRO A 335 -6.51 -9.76 9.15
C PRO A 335 -7.05 -8.80 8.07
N THR A 336 -7.19 -7.52 8.40
CA THR A 336 -7.68 -6.48 7.50
C THR A 336 -6.70 -6.24 6.36
N ARG A 337 -7.24 -6.10 5.14
CA ARG A 337 -6.50 -5.66 3.96
C ARG A 337 -7.18 -4.44 3.35
N TRP A 338 -6.39 -3.52 2.83
CA TRP A 338 -6.94 -2.43 2.03
C TRP A 338 -7.38 -2.95 0.68
N ARG A 339 -8.53 -2.45 0.21
CA ARG A 339 -9.05 -2.74 -1.12
C ARG A 339 -8.03 -2.27 -2.19
N GLY A 340 -7.72 -3.12 -3.16
CA GLY A 340 -6.75 -2.82 -4.23
C GLY A 340 -5.28 -3.00 -3.83
N MET A 341 -4.95 -2.88 -2.54
CA MET A 341 -3.58 -2.95 -2.04
C MET A 341 -3.30 -4.28 -1.32
N GLY A 342 -3.59 -5.41 -1.99
CA GLY A 342 -3.44 -6.75 -1.39
C GLY A 342 -2.01 -7.15 -1.02
N HIS A 343 -1.02 -6.41 -1.53
CA HIS A 343 0.40 -6.58 -1.26
C HIS A 343 0.88 -5.79 -0.03
N ILE A 344 0.02 -4.96 0.57
CA ILE A 344 0.31 -4.22 1.81
C ILE A 344 -0.20 -5.00 3.01
N VAL A 345 0.68 -5.16 4.00
CA VAL A 345 0.38 -5.85 5.25
C VAL A 345 0.17 -4.82 6.35
N LEU A 346 -0.98 -4.88 6.99
CA LEU A 346 -1.28 -4.15 8.22
C LEU A 346 -0.83 -4.96 9.42
N PHE A 347 -0.15 -4.33 10.36
CA PHE A 347 0.35 -4.98 11.57
C PHE A 347 0.37 -4.02 12.76
N GLN A 348 0.43 -4.58 13.96
CA GLN A 348 0.46 -3.85 15.21
C GLN A 348 1.68 -4.24 16.04
N VAL A 349 2.27 -3.23 16.67
CA VAL A 349 3.17 -3.42 17.79
C VAL A 349 2.35 -3.27 19.07
N VAL A 350 2.19 -4.37 19.80
CA VAL A 350 1.49 -4.43 21.09
C VAL A 350 2.52 -4.19 22.18
N LEU A 351 2.32 -3.16 22.99
CA LEU A 351 3.22 -2.79 24.08
C LEU A 351 2.67 -3.32 25.41
N SER A 352 3.57 -3.62 26.36
CA SER A 352 3.22 -4.29 27.62
C SER A 352 2.53 -3.41 28.64
N ASN A 353 2.55 -2.09 28.43
CA ASN A 353 2.02 -1.13 29.39
C ASN A 353 0.50 -0.96 29.19
N PRO A 354 -0.33 -1.18 30.22
CA PRO A 354 -1.80 -1.17 30.12
C PRO A 354 -2.41 0.15 29.61
N ASP A 355 -1.69 1.27 29.75
CA ASP A 355 -2.15 2.59 29.29
C ASP A 355 -1.62 2.98 27.90
N SER A 356 -0.71 2.20 27.30
CA SER A 356 -0.09 2.55 26.01
C SER A 356 -0.54 1.63 24.88
N SER A 357 -1.19 2.30 23.94
CA SER A 357 -1.86 1.86 22.73
C SER A 357 -1.06 0.87 21.87
N ARG A 358 -1.79 -0.10 21.32
CA ARG A 358 -1.41 -0.81 20.10
C ARG A 358 -1.05 0.23 19.04
N ARG A 359 0.12 0.09 18.41
CA ARG A 359 0.55 1.01 17.37
C ARG A 359 0.44 0.33 16.02
N THR A 360 -0.43 0.87 15.17
CA THR A 360 -0.70 0.28 13.86
C THR A 360 0.27 0.83 12.81
N LEU A 361 0.86 -0.10 12.06
CA LEU A 361 1.81 0.13 10.98
C LEU A 361 1.33 -0.59 9.71
N ALA A 362 1.80 -0.14 8.56
CA ALA A 362 1.63 -0.82 7.28
C ALA A 362 2.94 -0.79 6.49
N ALA A 363 3.22 -1.86 5.76
CA ALA A 363 4.39 -1.99 4.89
C ALA A 363 4.08 -2.91 3.71
N SER A 364 4.94 -2.94 2.69
CA SER A 364 4.87 -3.99 1.68
C SER A 364 5.06 -5.37 2.33
N GLN A 365 4.50 -6.41 1.71
CA GLN A 365 4.62 -7.76 2.22
C GLN A 365 6.08 -8.21 2.38
N GLU A 366 6.94 -7.89 1.40
CA GLU A 366 8.37 -8.21 1.44
C GLU A 366 9.07 -7.55 2.64
N GLU A 367 8.85 -6.25 2.85
CA GLU A 367 9.43 -5.51 3.97
C GLU A 367 8.92 -6.01 5.32
N PHE A 368 7.62 -6.32 5.42
CA PHE A 368 7.04 -6.87 6.63
C PHE A 368 7.63 -8.25 6.96
N GLU A 369 7.79 -9.13 5.97
CA GLU A 369 8.34 -10.46 6.18
C GLU A 369 9.80 -10.41 6.66
N ASP A 370 10.66 -9.58 6.05
CA ASP A 370 12.03 -9.40 6.52
C ASP A 370 12.06 -8.81 7.94
N PHE A 371 11.26 -7.77 8.20
CA PHE A 371 11.12 -7.18 9.53
C PHE A 371 10.69 -8.20 10.59
N ALA A 372 9.62 -8.95 10.32
CA ALA A 372 9.09 -9.96 11.22
C ALA A 372 10.10 -11.08 11.50
N MET A 373 10.88 -11.50 10.49
CA MET A 373 11.98 -12.44 10.69
C MET A 373 13.05 -11.89 11.64
N LYS A 374 13.44 -10.61 11.50
CA LYS A 374 14.41 -9.99 12.44
C LYS A 374 13.84 -9.90 13.85
N VAL A 375 12.58 -9.48 14.00
CA VAL A 375 11.91 -9.40 15.30
C VAL A 375 11.83 -10.78 15.97
N ALA A 376 11.47 -11.82 15.23
CA ALA A 376 11.41 -13.18 15.75
C ALA A 376 12.77 -13.69 16.27
N SER A 377 13.88 -13.25 15.67
CA SER A 377 15.22 -13.61 16.13
C SER A 377 15.51 -13.13 17.55
N PHE A 378 15.05 -11.92 17.92
CA PHE A 378 15.22 -11.39 19.28
C PHE A 378 14.43 -12.18 20.32
N LYS A 379 13.26 -12.73 19.95
CA LYS A 379 12.45 -13.54 20.85
C LYS A 379 12.99 -14.95 21.06
N ARG A 380 13.64 -15.53 20.04
CA ARG A 380 14.21 -16.89 20.12
C ARG A 380 15.49 -16.96 20.95
N PHE A 381 16.33 -15.93 20.91
CA PHE A 381 17.62 -15.90 21.61
C PHE A 381 17.56 -15.16 22.96
N GLY A 382 16.44 -15.29 23.67
CA GLY A 382 16.22 -14.67 24.98
C GLY A 382 17.43 -14.83 25.90
N THR A 383 18.10 -13.70 26.17
CA THR A 383 19.15 -13.51 27.19
C THR A 383 20.23 -14.59 27.25
N VAL A 384 21.09 -14.69 26.22
CA VAL A 384 22.48 -15.09 26.50
C VAL A 384 23.22 -13.81 26.90
N PRO A 385 23.73 -13.69 28.14
CA PRO A 385 24.52 -12.53 28.53
C PRO A 385 25.75 -12.46 27.63
N TRP A 386 25.88 -11.38 26.88
CA TRP A 386 27.15 -11.04 26.23
C TRP A 386 28.07 -10.54 27.34
N HIS A 387 28.99 -11.40 27.78
CA HIS A 387 30.04 -11.07 28.76
C HIS A 387 31.25 -10.43 28.08
#